data_AF-A0A0G0LH86-F1
#
_entry.id   AF-A0A0G0LH86-F1
#
_cell.length_a   1.000
_cell.length_b   1.000
_cell.length_c   1.000
_cell.angle_alpha   90.00
_cell.angle_beta   90.00
_cell.angle_gamma   90.00
#
_symmetry.space_group_name_H-M   'P 1'
#
loop_
_entity.id
_entity.type
_entity.pdbx_description
1 polymer ?
#
loop_
_entity_poly.entity_id
_entity_poly.type
_entity_poly.pdbx_seq_one_letter_code
_entity_poly.pdbx_strand_id
1 'polypeptide(L)'
;MMLSWIKRNWDKIILWGMVAGYGLLMSFLAIRRHNAFFSGYDLANMDQTIWNTIRGGNFFQLSGADGLVSRFQYHGDLILVILSPIYLIWNDVRALLTVQSVFIGLAAIPIYLIAFRILKNKLIALLIAGVYLINPGVMWTNMYDFHGESLAMFLVLMTFYWGLVKEWNWMYLAALLAMTTKENVPLVIGVIGLILFLVYKERAKGMILMILGAIWFVVVVFVVMPYFSGGQQHWVWGWYDSVETVEQSSWTKYIWNFTNSEKLKYYDDLLKPWGYLPILGIPWLIMAGPQLAINLLSSQGQMKSIVMHYDSMIIPGIVLALIFGFKYLQVITTKFKVNKNVFLYLLSILMIFFAARQNYHYSPL
;
A
#
# COMPACT_ATOMS: atom_id res chain seq x y z
N MET A 1 11.90 30.19 -24.42
CA MET A 1 12.51 29.33 -23.38
C MET A 1 11.49 28.65 -22.47
N MET A 2 10.49 29.37 -21.94
CA MET A 2 9.45 28.80 -21.06
C MET A 2 8.53 27.80 -21.77
N LEU A 3 7.94 28.17 -22.92
CA LEU A 3 7.05 27.28 -23.70
C LEU A 3 7.72 25.96 -24.14
N SER A 4 9.00 26.01 -24.51
CA SER A 4 9.78 24.83 -24.87
C SER A 4 10.06 23.91 -23.68
N TRP A 5 10.27 24.49 -22.48
CA TRP A 5 10.43 23.71 -21.26
C TRP A 5 9.12 23.04 -20.85
N ILE A 6 7.99 23.76 -20.94
CA ILE A 6 6.65 23.22 -20.66
C ILE A 6 6.34 22.07 -21.61
N LYS A 7 6.55 22.24 -22.93
CA LYS A 7 6.34 21.16 -23.91
C LYS A 7 7.19 19.92 -23.65
N ARG A 8 8.38 20.06 -23.02
CA ARG A 8 9.25 18.92 -22.69
C ARG A 8 8.85 18.20 -21.40
N ASN A 9 8.29 18.93 -20.44
CA ASN A 9 8.01 18.46 -19.07
C ASN A 9 6.51 18.47 -18.71
N TRP A 10 5.61 18.61 -19.68
CA TRP A 10 4.16 18.66 -19.47
C TRP A 10 3.67 17.50 -18.58
N ASP A 11 4.26 16.32 -18.76
CA ASP A 11 3.92 15.11 -18.02
C ASP A 11 4.22 15.26 -16.53
N LYS A 12 5.39 15.80 -16.20
CA LYS A 12 5.79 16.04 -14.81
C LYS A 12 4.94 17.12 -14.15
N ILE A 13 4.61 18.18 -14.91
CA ILE A 13 3.75 19.27 -14.41
C ILE A 13 2.37 18.72 -14.05
N ILE A 14 1.77 17.93 -14.94
CA ILE A 14 0.47 17.29 -14.68
C ILE A 14 0.56 16.33 -13.49
N LEU A 15 1.59 15.47 -13.43
CA LEU A 15 1.79 14.56 -12.31
C LEU A 15 1.86 15.29 -10.97
N TRP A 16 2.71 16.32 -10.87
CA TRP A 16 2.83 17.11 -9.65
C TRP A 16 1.53 17.85 -9.30
N GLY A 17 0.81 18.35 -10.31
CA GLY A 17 -0.52 18.93 -10.11
C GLY A 17 -1.52 17.91 -9.53
N MET A 18 -1.51 16.66 -10.01
CA MET A 18 -2.36 15.59 -9.51
C MET A 18 -1.99 15.19 -8.07
N VAL A 19 -0.69 15.05 -7.79
CA VAL A 19 -0.17 14.74 -6.44
C VAL A 19 -0.55 15.83 -5.43
N ALA A 20 -0.30 17.10 -5.80
CA ALA A 20 -0.64 18.24 -4.94
C ALA A 20 -2.16 18.38 -4.76
N GLY A 21 -2.93 18.23 -5.84
CA GLY A 21 -4.39 18.28 -5.80
C GLY A 21 -4.98 17.20 -4.90
N TYR A 22 -4.52 15.95 -5.02
CA TYR A 22 -4.92 14.86 -4.14
C TYR A 22 -4.52 15.14 -2.69
N GLY A 23 -3.25 15.48 -2.44
CA GLY A 23 -2.74 15.74 -1.10
C GLY A 23 -3.52 16.84 -0.39
N LEU A 24 -3.80 17.96 -1.06
CA LEU A 24 -4.58 19.06 -0.49
C LEU A 24 -6.04 18.68 -0.25
N LEU A 25 -6.71 18.09 -1.24
CA LEU A 25 -8.12 17.70 -1.14
C LEU A 25 -8.32 16.67 -0.02
N MET A 26 -7.53 15.61 -0.02
CA MET A 26 -7.68 14.51 0.93
C MET A 26 -7.25 14.91 2.35
N SER A 27 -6.23 15.77 2.50
CA SER A 27 -5.90 16.35 3.81
C SER A 27 -7.06 17.17 4.35
N PHE A 28 -7.64 18.06 3.51
CA PHE A 28 -8.78 18.88 3.89
C PHE A 28 -9.96 18.01 4.36
N LEU A 29 -10.30 16.97 3.60
CA LEU A 29 -11.43 16.10 3.91
C LEU A 29 -11.20 15.24 5.15
N ALA A 30 -10.00 14.65 5.31
CA ALA A 30 -9.65 13.88 6.49
C ALA A 30 -9.72 14.76 7.75
N ILE A 31 -9.21 15.99 7.69
CA ILE A 31 -9.30 16.97 8.78
C ILE A 31 -10.76 17.35 9.06
N ARG A 32 -11.58 17.57 8.02
CA ARG A 32 -13.01 17.89 8.21
C ARG A 32 -13.77 16.73 8.86
N ARG A 33 -13.49 15.49 8.46
CA ARG A 33 -14.04 14.28 9.10
C ARG A 33 -13.65 14.22 10.58
N HIS A 34 -12.36 14.46 10.90
CA HIS A 34 -11.89 14.51 12.28
C HIS A 34 -12.56 15.62 13.10
N ASN A 35 -12.61 16.85 12.58
CA ASN A 35 -13.24 17.99 13.25
C ASN A 35 -14.76 17.83 13.43
N ALA A 36 -15.39 16.96 12.63
CA ALA A 36 -16.78 16.58 12.79
C ALA A 36 -16.97 15.40 13.78
N PHE A 37 -15.93 15.02 14.51
CA PHE A 37 -15.91 13.93 15.50
C PHE A 37 -16.16 12.53 14.91
N PHE A 38 -15.83 12.33 13.62
CA PHE A 38 -15.97 11.04 12.93
C PHE A 38 -14.68 10.22 12.85
N SER A 39 -13.59 10.66 13.51
CA SER A 39 -12.38 9.85 13.70
C SER A 39 -12.50 8.93 14.92
N GLY A 40 -11.80 7.80 14.91
CA GLY A 40 -11.96 6.75 15.90
C GLY A 40 -10.73 6.46 16.75
N TYR A 41 -10.77 5.27 17.34
CA TYR A 41 -9.79 4.76 18.30
C TYR A 41 -8.39 4.62 17.70
N ASP A 42 -8.26 4.15 16.45
CA ASP A 42 -6.96 3.95 15.80
C ASP A 42 -6.15 5.25 15.73
N LEU A 43 -6.81 6.36 15.37
CA LEU A 43 -6.16 7.67 15.31
C LEU A 43 -5.63 8.11 16.68
N ALA A 44 -6.42 7.93 17.74
CA ALA A 44 -6.06 8.33 19.10
C ALA A 44 -4.83 7.55 19.62
N ASN A 45 -4.75 6.25 19.32
CA ASN A 45 -3.60 5.44 19.72
C ASN A 45 -2.30 5.94 19.08
N MET A 46 -2.33 6.26 17.79
CA MET A 46 -1.13 6.70 17.06
C MET A 46 -0.74 8.14 17.44
N ASP A 47 -1.72 9.04 17.61
CA ASP A 47 -1.53 10.40 18.09
C ASP A 47 -0.82 10.42 19.45
N GLN A 48 -1.35 9.67 20.41
CA GLN A 48 -0.80 9.59 21.76
C GLN A 48 0.61 8.97 21.76
N THR A 49 0.82 7.90 20.97
CA THR A 49 2.14 7.25 20.86
C THR A 49 3.21 8.23 20.36
N ILE A 50 2.88 9.01 19.33
CA ILE A 50 3.78 10.03 18.77
C ILE A 50 4.05 11.13 19.79
N TRP A 51 2.99 11.67 20.40
CA TRP A 51 3.09 12.75 21.37
C TRP A 51 3.96 12.36 22.56
N ASN A 52 3.75 11.17 23.13
CA ASN A 52 4.55 10.64 24.24
C ASN A 52 6.01 10.40 23.86
N THR A 53 6.27 9.97 22.62
CA THR A 53 7.62 9.74 22.11
C THR A 53 8.45 11.01 22.07
N ILE A 54 7.88 12.12 21.60
CA ILE A 54 8.64 13.38 21.43
C ILE A 54 8.68 14.25 22.69
N ARG A 55 7.68 14.16 23.58
CA ARG A 55 7.60 14.98 24.80
C ARG A 55 8.44 14.44 25.97
N GLY A 56 8.93 13.20 25.87
CA GLY A 56 9.77 12.56 26.88
C GLY A 56 8.96 11.88 27.99
N GLY A 57 9.60 10.93 28.69
CA GLY A 57 9.04 10.20 29.83
C GLY A 57 8.34 8.88 29.50
N ASN A 58 7.66 8.79 28.34
CA ASN A 58 6.84 7.63 27.97
C ASN A 58 7.12 7.17 26.52
N PHE A 59 8.39 6.94 26.19
CA PHE A 59 8.80 6.62 24.81
C PHE A 59 7.99 5.46 24.22
N PHE A 60 7.32 5.72 23.08
CA PHE A 60 6.54 4.73 22.33
C PHE A 60 5.44 4.05 23.15
N GLN A 61 4.81 4.79 24.07
CA GLN A 61 3.71 4.30 24.91
C GLN A 61 2.37 5.01 24.62
N LEU A 62 1.28 4.33 24.95
CA LEU A 62 -0.11 4.79 24.83
C LEU A 62 -0.97 4.28 25.99
N SER A 63 -2.21 4.77 26.11
CA SER A 63 -3.16 4.36 27.14
C SER A 63 -3.75 2.97 26.85
N GLY A 64 -3.42 1.99 27.69
CA GLY A 64 -4.09 0.68 27.74
C GLY A 64 -5.17 0.63 28.82
N ALA A 65 -5.69 -0.57 29.10
CA ALA A 65 -6.78 -0.78 30.06
C ALA A 65 -6.41 -0.39 31.51
N ASP A 66 -5.19 -0.75 31.94
CA ASP A 66 -4.73 -0.58 33.33
C ASP A 66 -3.64 0.50 33.48
N GLY A 67 -3.46 1.36 32.46
CA GLY A 67 -2.46 2.43 32.47
C GLY A 67 -1.67 2.52 31.17
N LEU A 68 -0.51 3.19 31.21
CA LEU A 68 0.35 3.33 30.04
C LEU A 68 1.01 1.99 29.69
N VAL A 69 0.96 1.66 28.41
CA VAL A 69 1.55 0.45 27.85
C VAL A 69 2.38 0.76 26.62
N SER A 70 3.35 -0.10 26.31
CA SER A 70 4.15 0.02 25.09
C SER A 70 3.29 -0.22 23.85
N ARG A 71 3.47 0.61 22.81
CA ARG A 71 2.83 0.43 21.49
C ARG A 71 3.17 -0.94 20.88
N PHE A 72 4.36 -1.47 21.19
CA PHE A 72 4.77 -2.82 20.78
C PHE A 72 3.87 -3.94 21.29
N GLN A 73 3.02 -3.70 22.30
CA GLN A 73 2.00 -4.67 22.69
C GLN A 73 0.98 -4.94 21.60
N TYR A 74 0.76 -3.96 20.71
CA TYR A 74 -0.25 -4.01 19.66
C TYR A 74 0.36 -4.06 18.26
N HIS A 75 1.38 -3.24 17.98
CA HIS A 75 1.96 -3.13 16.64
C HIS A 75 3.45 -2.79 16.66
N GLY A 76 4.14 -3.19 15.59
CA GLY A 76 5.56 -2.90 15.34
C GLY A 76 5.77 -1.69 14.41
N ASP A 77 4.91 -0.68 14.48
CA ASP A 77 4.88 0.49 13.59
C ASP A 77 5.84 1.60 14.03
N LEU A 78 7.14 1.26 14.06
CA LEU A 78 8.25 2.16 14.39
C LEU A 78 8.32 3.46 13.56
N ILE A 79 7.61 3.53 12.43
CA ILE A 79 7.45 4.76 11.65
C ILE A 79 6.90 5.91 12.51
N LEU A 80 6.08 5.61 13.53
CA LEU A 80 5.56 6.62 14.44
C LEU A 80 6.70 7.34 15.18
N VAL A 81 7.75 6.62 15.58
CA VAL A 81 8.93 7.24 16.21
C VAL A 81 9.61 8.20 15.24
N ILE A 82 9.77 7.79 13.98
CA ILE A 82 10.39 8.61 12.93
C ILE A 82 9.55 9.85 12.63
N LEU A 83 8.22 9.73 12.67
CA LEU A 83 7.29 10.83 12.44
C LEU A 83 7.14 11.76 13.65
N SER A 84 7.55 11.32 14.84
CA SER A 84 7.33 12.09 16.07
C SER A 84 7.87 13.53 16.08
N PRO A 85 8.98 13.89 15.40
CA PRO A 85 9.42 15.28 15.29
C PRO A 85 8.44 16.21 14.58
N ILE A 86 7.46 15.70 13.82
CA ILE A 86 6.41 16.54 13.20
C ILE A 86 5.64 17.33 14.26
N TYR A 87 5.51 16.79 15.47
CA TYR A 87 4.77 17.44 16.57
C TYR A 87 5.55 18.60 17.19
N LEU A 88 6.82 18.78 16.85
CA LEU A 88 7.57 20.00 17.17
C LEU A 88 7.16 21.16 16.26
N ILE A 89 6.69 20.88 15.05
CA ILE A 89 6.25 21.87 14.06
C ILE A 89 4.75 22.13 14.21
N TRP A 90 3.96 21.05 14.28
CA TRP A 90 2.52 21.11 14.44
C TRP A 90 2.08 20.04 15.44
N ASN A 91 1.96 20.45 16.70
CA ASN A 91 1.56 19.60 17.83
C ASN A 91 0.04 19.32 17.79
N ASP A 92 -0.41 18.60 16.77
CA ASP A 92 -1.82 18.30 16.54
C ASP A 92 -1.99 17.08 15.61
N VAL A 93 -2.98 16.23 15.90
CA VAL A 93 -3.28 15.01 15.14
C VAL A 93 -3.57 15.26 13.64
N ARG A 94 -4.05 16.45 13.29
CA ARG A 94 -4.27 16.87 11.89
C ARG A 94 -2.98 16.87 11.07
N ALA A 95 -1.82 16.98 11.72
CA ALA A 95 -0.53 16.83 11.07
C ALA A 95 -0.34 15.40 10.51
N LEU A 96 -0.75 14.37 11.26
CA LEU A 96 -0.67 12.97 10.81
C LEU A 96 -1.58 12.70 9.62
N LEU A 97 -2.82 13.18 9.69
CA LEU A 97 -3.78 13.07 8.58
C LEU A 97 -3.24 13.71 7.30
N THR A 98 -2.61 14.89 7.44
CA THR A 98 -1.97 15.59 6.33
C THR A 98 -0.79 14.80 5.75
N VAL A 99 0.09 14.27 6.62
CA VAL A 99 1.25 13.48 6.19
C VAL A 99 0.82 12.21 5.45
N GLN A 100 -0.19 11.50 5.95
CA GLN A 100 -0.76 10.35 5.25
C GLN A 100 -1.25 10.74 3.86
N SER A 101 -2.05 11.80 3.74
CA SER A 101 -2.56 12.25 2.42
C SER A 101 -1.46 12.65 1.44
N VAL A 102 -0.40 13.28 1.94
CA VAL A 102 0.78 13.60 1.13
C VAL A 102 1.48 12.32 0.67
N PHE A 103 1.74 11.34 1.54
CA PHE A 103 2.43 10.11 1.16
C PHE A 103 1.62 9.23 0.20
N ILE A 104 0.31 9.12 0.41
CA ILE A 104 -0.59 8.43 -0.53
C ILE A 104 -0.57 9.14 -1.88
N GLY A 105 -0.67 10.47 -1.91
CA GLY A 105 -0.51 11.25 -3.14
C GLY A 105 0.85 11.00 -3.82
N LEU A 106 1.95 11.04 -3.06
CA LEU A 106 3.31 10.83 -3.55
C LEU A 106 3.51 9.45 -4.18
N ALA A 107 2.75 8.42 -3.80
CA ALA A 107 2.82 7.10 -4.42
C ALA A 107 2.50 7.13 -5.93
N ALA A 108 1.77 8.13 -6.43
CA ALA A 108 1.57 8.32 -7.87
C ALA A 108 2.91 8.55 -8.63
N ILE A 109 3.95 9.05 -7.95
CA ILE A 109 5.27 9.30 -8.55
C ILE A 109 5.97 8.00 -8.96
N PRO A 110 6.28 7.04 -8.06
CA PRO A 110 6.88 5.79 -8.49
C PRO A 110 5.99 5.02 -9.46
N ILE A 111 4.65 5.10 -9.35
CA ILE A 111 3.74 4.49 -10.32
C ILE A 111 3.99 5.04 -11.72
N TYR A 112 4.01 6.37 -11.88
CA TYR A 112 4.33 7.02 -13.14
C TYR A 112 5.73 6.62 -13.65
N LEU A 113 6.74 6.65 -12.77
CA LEU A 113 8.13 6.37 -13.13
C LEU A 113 8.32 4.93 -13.60
N ILE A 114 7.72 3.96 -12.90
CA ILE A 114 7.73 2.53 -13.27
C ILE A 114 6.99 2.33 -14.59
N ALA A 115 5.76 2.86 -14.70
CA ALA A 115 4.93 2.73 -15.90
C ALA A 115 5.62 3.32 -17.14
N PHE A 116 6.18 4.53 -17.02
CA PHE A 116 6.89 5.17 -18.12
C PHE A 116 8.15 4.38 -18.50
N ARG A 117 8.89 3.86 -17.52
CA ARG A 117 10.10 3.06 -17.79
C ARG A 117 9.78 1.78 -18.56
N ILE A 118 8.67 1.12 -18.26
CA ILE A 118 8.26 -0.16 -18.86
C ILE A 118 7.54 0.04 -20.19
N LEU A 119 6.58 0.97 -20.26
CA LEU A 119 5.68 1.16 -21.41
C LEU A 119 6.20 2.17 -22.44
N LYS A 120 7.14 3.05 -22.04
CA LYS A 120 7.69 4.14 -22.86
C LYS A 120 6.63 5.09 -23.42
N ASN A 121 5.51 5.25 -22.72
CA ASN A 121 4.42 6.15 -23.08
C ASN A 121 4.04 7.02 -21.87
N LYS A 122 4.30 8.33 -21.97
CA LYS A 122 4.05 9.31 -20.90
C LYS A 122 2.58 9.43 -20.54
N LEU A 123 1.70 9.45 -21.56
CA LEU A 123 0.27 9.62 -21.35
C LEU A 123 -0.30 8.40 -20.59
N ILE A 124 -0.01 7.18 -21.04
CA ILE A 124 -0.50 5.98 -20.35
C ILE A 124 0.04 5.90 -18.92
N ALA A 125 1.31 6.24 -18.71
CA ALA A 125 1.89 6.28 -17.37
C ALA A 125 1.18 7.29 -16.45
N LEU A 126 0.80 8.46 -16.97
CA LEU A 126 -0.02 9.43 -16.24
C LEU A 126 -1.43 8.92 -15.95
N LEU A 127 -2.07 8.26 -16.92
CA LEU A 127 -3.42 7.72 -16.75
C LEU A 127 -3.46 6.63 -15.68
N ILE A 128 -2.44 5.75 -15.62
CA ILE A 128 -2.32 4.75 -14.54
C ILE A 128 -2.15 5.43 -13.17
N ALA A 129 -1.28 6.45 -13.08
CA ALA A 129 -1.10 7.22 -11.86
C ALA A 129 -2.39 7.96 -11.44
N GLY A 130 -3.16 8.48 -12.40
CA GLY A 130 -4.45 9.12 -12.15
C GLY A 130 -5.52 8.15 -11.67
N VAL A 131 -5.60 6.97 -12.29
CA VAL A 131 -6.51 5.90 -11.86
C VAL A 131 -6.20 5.46 -10.42
N TYR A 132 -4.93 5.40 -10.03
CA TYR A 132 -4.55 5.18 -8.64
C TYR A 132 -5.13 6.25 -7.69
N LEU A 133 -5.00 7.54 -8.03
CA LEU A 133 -5.46 8.64 -7.16
C LEU A 133 -6.99 8.72 -7.04
N ILE A 134 -7.74 8.32 -8.07
CA ILE A 134 -9.21 8.29 -8.02
C ILE A 134 -9.77 6.92 -7.59
N ASN A 135 -8.91 5.97 -7.23
CA ASN A 135 -9.34 4.65 -6.83
C ASN A 135 -10.06 4.72 -5.46
N PRO A 136 -11.30 4.21 -5.33
CA PRO A 136 -12.05 4.30 -4.08
C PRO A 136 -11.33 3.60 -2.91
N GLY A 137 -10.65 2.47 -3.12
CA GLY A 137 -9.88 1.80 -2.07
C GLY A 137 -8.68 2.62 -1.58
N VAL A 138 -8.00 3.32 -2.49
CA VAL A 138 -6.92 4.27 -2.14
C VAL A 138 -7.48 5.45 -1.33
N MET A 139 -8.64 5.98 -1.73
CA MET A 139 -9.28 7.09 -1.05
C MET A 139 -9.85 6.70 0.32
N TRP A 140 -10.40 5.50 0.47
CA TRP A 140 -10.82 4.97 1.76
C TRP A 140 -9.64 4.70 2.69
N THR A 141 -8.54 4.17 2.17
CA THR A 141 -7.28 4.04 2.94
C THR A 141 -6.85 5.38 3.51
N ASN A 142 -7.00 6.48 2.74
CA ASN A 142 -6.71 7.81 3.22
C ASN A 142 -7.72 8.31 4.26
N MET A 143 -9.01 8.09 4.01
CA MET A 143 -10.10 8.66 4.83
C MET A 143 -10.30 7.94 6.15
N TYR A 144 -9.92 6.66 6.23
CA TYR A 144 -10.07 5.83 7.41
C TYR A 144 -8.90 6.02 8.38
N ASP A 145 -8.92 7.14 9.10
CA ASP A 145 -7.94 7.52 10.15
C ASP A 145 -6.47 7.42 9.71
N PHE A 146 -5.54 7.80 10.55
CA PHE A 146 -4.11 7.68 10.24
C PHE A 146 -3.66 6.23 10.47
N HIS A 147 -2.90 5.67 9.51
CA HIS A 147 -2.28 4.36 9.62
C HIS A 147 -0.87 4.42 9.03
N GLY A 148 0.14 4.06 9.83
CA GLY A 148 1.54 4.05 9.38
C GLY A 148 1.76 3.23 8.10
N GLU A 149 1.04 2.12 7.94
CA GLU A 149 1.06 1.25 6.76
C GLU A 149 0.70 1.95 5.44
N SER A 150 -0.14 2.99 5.48
CA SER A 150 -0.55 3.66 4.24
C SER A 150 0.63 4.40 3.58
N LEU A 151 1.62 4.85 4.37
CA LEU A 151 2.87 5.44 3.88
C LEU A 151 3.73 4.43 3.12
N ALA A 152 3.60 3.14 3.42
CA ALA A 152 4.38 2.11 2.73
C ALA A 152 3.98 1.95 1.27
N MET A 153 2.81 2.40 0.81
CA MET A 153 2.47 2.39 -0.62
C MET A 153 3.54 3.12 -1.44
N PHE A 154 3.91 4.33 -1.02
CA PHE A 154 4.98 5.11 -1.65
C PHE A 154 6.34 4.42 -1.49
N LEU A 155 6.70 4.01 -0.27
CA LEU A 155 8.04 3.50 0.04
C LEU A 155 8.32 2.13 -0.63
N VAL A 156 7.34 1.23 -0.67
CA VAL A 156 7.43 -0.07 -1.34
C VAL A 156 7.56 0.10 -2.85
N LEU A 157 6.75 0.98 -3.46
CA LEU A 157 6.84 1.26 -4.90
C LEU A 157 8.16 1.96 -5.26
N MET A 158 8.65 2.85 -4.41
CA MET A 158 9.97 3.46 -4.58
C MET A 158 11.11 2.42 -4.42
N THR A 159 10.98 1.48 -3.48
CA THR A 159 11.92 0.35 -3.35
C THR A 159 12.02 -0.42 -4.66
N PHE A 160 10.87 -0.81 -5.23
CA PHE A 160 10.84 -1.50 -6.52
C PHE A 160 11.44 -0.64 -7.65
N TYR A 161 11.08 0.65 -7.72
CA TYR A 161 11.59 1.57 -8.73
C TYR A 161 13.12 1.72 -8.66
N TRP A 162 13.68 1.95 -7.48
CA TRP A 162 15.13 2.07 -7.31
C TRP A 162 15.87 0.78 -7.61
N GLY A 163 15.30 -0.38 -7.27
CA GLY A 163 15.82 -1.67 -7.72
C GLY A 163 15.80 -1.82 -9.25
N LEU A 164 14.72 -1.38 -9.90
CA LEU A 164 14.57 -1.40 -11.37
C LEU A 164 15.57 -0.49 -12.09
N VAL A 165 15.98 0.61 -11.46
CA VAL A 165 17.00 1.52 -11.99
C VAL A 165 18.42 1.23 -11.50
N LYS A 166 18.59 0.20 -10.66
CA LYS A 166 19.87 -0.23 -10.04
C LYS A 166 20.51 0.79 -9.09
N GLU A 167 19.69 1.64 -8.48
CA GLU A 167 20.09 2.60 -7.45
C GLU A 167 19.98 1.96 -6.06
N TRP A 168 20.94 1.08 -5.73
CA TRP A 168 20.82 0.17 -4.59
C TRP A 168 20.74 0.85 -3.23
N ASN A 169 21.49 1.95 -3.02
CA ASN A 169 21.48 2.66 -1.73
C ASN A 169 20.10 3.23 -1.42
N TRP A 170 19.47 3.84 -2.43
CA TRP A 170 18.11 4.37 -2.30
C TRP A 170 17.07 3.27 -2.17
N MET A 171 17.24 2.15 -2.88
CA MET A 171 16.40 0.97 -2.70
C MET A 171 16.44 0.46 -1.24
N TYR A 172 17.63 0.32 -0.65
CA TYR A 172 17.77 -0.15 0.73
C TYR A 172 17.21 0.85 1.74
N LEU A 173 17.44 2.14 1.55
CA LEU A 173 16.85 3.17 2.41
C LEU A 173 15.32 3.12 2.36
N ALA A 174 14.73 3.03 1.17
CA ALA A 174 13.29 2.92 0.98
C ALA A 174 12.71 1.66 1.62
N ALA A 175 13.40 0.52 1.46
CA ALA A 175 12.99 -0.75 2.04
C ALA A 175 13.02 -0.68 3.58
N LEU A 176 14.09 -0.13 4.16
CA LEU A 176 14.21 0.03 5.61
C LEU A 176 13.10 0.93 6.16
N LEU A 177 12.82 2.06 5.53
CA LEU A 177 11.71 2.94 5.92
C LEU A 177 10.34 2.28 5.71
N ALA A 178 10.16 1.46 4.67
CA ALA A 178 8.92 0.73 4.47
C ALA A 178 8.70 -0.30 5.59
N MET A 179 9.74 -1.03 5.99
CA MET A 179 9.65 -2.06 7.04
C MET A 179 9.29 -1.51 8.42
N THR A 180 9.55 -0.23 8.70
CA THR A 180 9.13 0.41 9.96
C THR A 180 7.66 0.80 9.98
N THR A 181 6.95 0.78 8.84
CA THR A 181 5.56 1.25 8.77
C THR A 181 4.57 0.32 9.45
N LYS A 182 4.80 -0.99 9.38
CA LYS A 182 4.03 -2.03 10.05
C LYS A 182 4.74 -3.37 9.97
N GLU A 183 4.45 -4.24 10.93
CA GLU A 183 5.08 -5.55 11.11
C GLU A 183 4.95 -6.51 9.91
N ASN A 184 3.90 -6.38 9.09
CA ASN A 184 3.64 -7.21 7.90
C ASN A 184 4.33 -6.72 6.61
N VAL A 185 4.64 -5.43 6.50
CA VAL A 185 5.29 -4.81 5.32
C VAL A 185 6.65 -5.46 4.95
N PRO A 186 7.51 -5.89 5.89
CA PRO A 186 8.72 -6.65 5.60
C PRO A 186 8.53 -7.88 4.70
N LEU A 187 7.37 -8.54 4.76
CA LEU A 187 7.07 -9.67 3.87
C LEU A 187 7.01 -9.22 2.41
N VAL A 188 6.41 -8.05 2.14
CA VAL A 188 6.32 -7.47 0.78
C VAL A 188 7.71 -7.07 0.28
N ILE A 189 8.56 -6.52 1.16
CA ILE A 189 9.97 -6.24 0.83
C ILE A 189 10.72 -7.53 0.49
N GLY A 190 10.48 -8.62 1.21
CA GLY A 190 11.01 -9.93 0.89
C GLY A 190 10.59 -10.42 -0.50
N VAL A 191 9.32 -10.19 -0.89
CA VAL A 191 8.83 -10.51 -2.24
C VAL A 191 9.49 -9.65 -3.31
N ILE A 192 9.74 -8.36 -3.08
CA ILE A 192 10.56 -7.54 -3.99
C ILE A 192 11.96 -8.17 -4.14
N GLY A 193 12.56 -8.61 -3.04
CA GLY A 193 13.82 -9.35 -3.05
C GLY A 193 13.77 -10.61 -3.92
N LEU A 194 12.70 -11.39 -3.80
CA LEU A 194 12.45 -12.59 -4.62
C LEU A 194 12.33 -12.25 -6.12
N ILE A 195 11.61 -11.17 -6.45
CA ILE A 195 11.49 -10.67 -7.82
C ILE A 195 12.86 -10.26 -8.38
N LEU A 196 13.66 -9.52 -7.60
CA LEU A 196 15.02 -9.15 -8.01
C LEU A 196 15.91 -10.39 -8.23
N PHE A 197 15.79 -11.37 -7.34
CA PHE A 197 16.56 -12.62 -7.40
C PHE A 197 16.19 -13.47 -8.63
N LEU A 198 14.90 -13.73 -8.84
CA LEU A 198 14.41 -14.66 -9.87
C LEU A 198 14.21 -14.00 -11.24
N VAL A 199 13.63 -12.80 -11.29
CA VAL A 199 13.21 -12.15 -12.55
C VAL A 199 14.33 -11.28 -13.09
N TYR A 200 14.89 -10.39 -12.26
CA TYR A 200 15.94 -9.47 -12.68
C TYR A 200 17.36 -10.04 -12.56
N LYS A 201 17.51 -11.24 -11.99
CA LYS A 201 18.78 -11.96 -11.79
C LYS A 201 19.79 -11.21 -10.92
N GLU A 202 19.35 -10.24 -10.13
CA GLU A 202 20.15 -9.47 -9.18
C GLU A 202 20.23 -10.23 -7.85
N ARG A 203 20.85 -11.43 -7.89
CA ARG A 203 20.78 -12.43 -6.81
C ARG A 203 21.25 -11.91 -5.46
N ALA A 204 22.38 -11.21 -5.41
CA ALA A 204 22.90 -10.69 -4.15
C ALA A 204 21.97 -9.66 -3.52
N LYS A 205 21.46 -8.72 -4.33
CA LYS A 205 20.57 -7.64 -3.88
C LYS A 205 19.21 -8.18 -3.45
N GLY A 206 18.67 -9.12 -4.23
CA GLY A 206 17.45 -9.83 -3.91
C GLY A 206 17.55 -10.63 -2.61
N MET A 207 18.64 -11.39 -2.44
CA MET A 207 18.89 -12.17 -1.22
C MET A 207 18.96 -11.28 0.04
N ILE A 208 19.63 -10.12 -0.05
CA ILE A 208 19.68 -9.17 1.07
C ILE A 208 18.26 -8.72 1.47
N LEU A 209 17.41 -8.32 0.52
CA LEU A 209 16.04 -7.90 0.86
C LEU A 209 15.19 -9.05 1.41
N MET A 210 15.35 -10.27 0.89
CA MET A 210 14.67 -11.46 1.41
C MET A 210 15.06 -11.73 2.87
N ILE A 211 16.36 -11.74 3.17
CA ILE A 211 16.88 -11.97 4.52
C ILE A 211 16.44 -10.84 5.46
N LEU A 212 16.59 -9.58 5.05
CA LEU A 212 16.17 -8.43 5.86
C LEU A 212 14.66 -8.47 6.17
N GLY A 213 13.84 -8.72 5.16
CA GLY A 213 12.38 -8.83 5.34
C GLY A 213 12.00 -9.97 6.28
N ALA A 214 12.60 -11.15 6.11
CA ALA A 214 12.35 -12.31 6.97
C ALA A 214 12.80 -12.08 8.41
N ILE A 215 14.03 -11.60 8.62
CA ILE A 215 14.57 -11.33 9.96
C ILE A 215 13.71 -10.27 10.66
N TRP A 216 13.39 -9.17 9.99
CA TRP A 216 12.58 -8.11 10.60
C TRP A 216 11.21 -8.62 11.01
N PHE A 217 10.50 -9.32 10.11
CA PHE A 217 9.20 -9.90 10.41
C PHE A 217 9.29 -10.82 11.63
N VAL A 218 10.26 -11.74 11.63
CA VAL A 218 10.41 -12.71 12.72
C VAL A 218 10.71 -12.03 14.04
N VAL A 219 11.67 -11.10 14.06
CA VAL A 219 12.09 -10.39 15.26
C VAL A 219 10.94 -9.54 15.80
N VAL A 220 10.25 -8.77 14.96
CA VAL A 220 9.18 -7.88 15.43
C VAL A 220 7.99 -8.69 15.95
N VAL A 221 7.48 -9.64 15.15
CA VAL A 221 6.24 -10.36 15.46
C VAL A 221 6.43 -11.40 16.56
N PHE A 222 7.55 -12.12 16.58
CA PHE A 222 7.73 -13.25 17.50
C PHE A 222 8.67 -12.98 18.68
N VAL A 223 9.39 -11.84 18.69
CA VAL A 223 10.30 -11.50 19.79
C VAL A 223 9.89 -10.19 20.45
N VAL A 224 9.83 -9.09 19.69
CA VAL A 224 9.58 -7.75 20.24
C VAL A 224 8.15 -7.65 20.79
N MET A 225 7.14 -7.92 19.96
CA MET A 225 5.74 -7.77 20.39
C MET A 225 5.40 -8.69 21.60
N PRO A 226 5.77 -9.98 21.60
CA PRO A 226 5.49 -10.87 22.74
C PRO A 226 6.24 -10.49 24.03
N TYR A 227 7.47 -9.95 23.91
CA TYR A 227 8.20 -9.43 25.06
C TYR A 227 7.44 -8.29 25.74
N PHE A 228 6.91 -7.34 24.95
CA PHE A 228 6.16 -6.21 25.49
C PHE A 228 4.75 -6.60 25.98
N SER A 229 4.13 -7.66 25.43
CA SER A 229 2.83 -8.16 25.89
C SER A 229 2.91 -9.04 27.14
N GLY A 230 4.11 -9.26 27.71
CA GLY A 230 4.29 -10.14 28.85
C GLY A 230 4.00 -11.61 28.52
N GLY A 231 4.19 -12.02 27.26
CA GLY A 231 3.89 -13.36 26.78
C GLY A 231 2.40 -13.66 26.57
N GLN A 232 1.51 -12.69 26.78
CA GLN A 232 0.09 -12.82 26.46
C GLN A 232 -0.11 -13.00 24.95
N GLN A 233 -1.05 -13.88 24.57
CA GLN A 233 -1.40 -14.10 23.18
C GLN A 233 -2.00 -12.82 22.59
N HIS A 234 -1.47 -12.39 21.45
CA HIS A 234 -1.97 -11.22 20.75
C HIS A 234 -3.44 -11.42 20.33
N TRP A 235 -4.30 -10.43 20.59
CA TRP A 235 -5.75 -10.50 20.33
C TRP A 235 -6.10 -10.86 18.88
N VAL A 236 -5.23 -10.51 17.92
CA VAL A 236 -5.41 -10.79 16.49
C VAL A 236 -5.44 -12.28 16.17
N TRP A 237 -4.84 -13.14 17.00
CA TRP A 237 -4.86 -14.59 16.77
C TRP A 237 -6.29 -15.14 16.76
N GLY A 238 -7.18 -14.55 17.57
CA GLY A 238 -8.61 -14.88 17.57
C GLY A 238 -9.32 -14.65 16.22
N TRP A 239 -8.72 -13.85 15.33
CA TRP A 239 -9.24 -13.65 13.97
C TRP A 239 -8.90 -14.82 13.03
N TYR A 240 -8.01 -15.71 13.44
CA TYR A 240 -7.55 -16.86 12.68
C TYR A 240 -7.94 -18.20 13.31
N ASP A 241 -8.59 -18.22 14.48
CA ASP A 241 -9.05 -19.45 15.16
C ASP A 241 -9.99 -20.32 14.30
N SER A 242 -10.72 -19.72 13.34
CA SER A 242 -11.54 -20.45 12.37
C SER A 242 -10.72 -21.26 11.35
N VAL A 243 -9.41 -21.00 11.25
CA VAL A 243 -8.49 -21.76 10.41
C VAL A 243 -8.19 -23.13 11.05
N GLU A 244 -8.13 -23.19 12.39
CA GLU A 244 -7.69 -24.37 13.16
C GLU A 244 -8.82 -25.27 13.67
N THR A 245 -10.05 -24.78 13.79
CA THR A 245 -11.18 -25.66 14.12
C THR A 245 -11.60 -26.48 12.89
N VAL A 246 -11.79 -27.78 13.09
CA VAL A 246 -12.33 -28.83 12.19
C VAL A 246 -11.29 -29.84 11.70
N GLU A 247 -11.44 -31.07 12.21
CA GLU A 247 -10.83 -32.36 11.87
C GLU A 247 -11.04 -32.82 10.40
N GLN A 248 -11.09 -31.91 9.42
CA GLN A 248 -11.22 -32.29 8.01
C GLN A 248 -9.99 -31.86 7.20
N SER A 249 -9.12 -32.84 6.98
CA SER A 249 -8.02 -32.86 6.03
C SER A 249 -8.53 -32.92 4.58
N SER A 250 -9.19 -31.86 4.09
CA SER A 250 -9.54 -31.76 2.67
C SER A 250 -8.93 -30.52 2.03
N TRP A 251 -8.19 -30.73 0.94
CA TRP A 251 -7.72 -29.69 0.02
C TRP A 251 -8.84 -28.73 -0.42
N THR A 252 -10.11 -29.17 -0.36
CA THR A 252 -11.29 -28.34 -0.60
C THR A 252 -11.46 -27.21 0.42
N LYS A 253 -11.08 -27.39 1.70
CA LYS A 253 -11.13 -26.32 2.72
C LYS A 253 -10.08 -25.25 2.43
N TYR A 254 -8.88 -25.66 2.01
CA TYR A 254 -7.85 -24.72 1.57
C TYR A 254 -8.35 -23.89 0.40
N ILE A 255 -8.96 -24.50 -0.62
CA ILE A 255 -9.55 -23.75 -1.74
C ILE A 255 -10.69 -22.84 -1.25
N TRP A 256 -11.59 -23.35 -0.41
CA TRP A 256 -12.73 -22.60 0.12
C TRP A 256 -12.33 -21.30 0.84
N ASN A 257 -11.22 -21.33 1.59
CA ASN A 257 -10.68 -20.16 2.28
C ASN A 257 -10.33 -19.00 1.33
N PHE A 258 -10.12 -19.30 0.04
CA PHE A 258 -9.79 -18.30 -0.98
C PHE A 258 -10.87 -18.10 -2.05
N THR A 259 -11.90 -18.95 -2.14
CA THR A 259 -12.85 -18.95 -3.27
C THR A 259 -14.33 -18.85 -2.91
N ASN A 260 -14.69 -18.71 -1.63
CA ASN A 260 -16.09 -18.52 -1.26
C ASN A 260 -16.64 -17.17 -1.77
N SER A 261 -17.98 -16.98 -1.72
CA SER A 261 -18.66 -15.81 -2.28
C SER A 261 -18.16 -14.47 -1.73
N GLU A 262 -17.81 -14.40 -0.44
CA GLU A 262 -17.23 -13.21 0.18
C GLU A 262 -15.85 -12.89 -0.41
N LYS A 263 -14.99 -13.92 -0.57
CA LYS A 263 -13.64 -13.75 -1.17
C LYS A 263 -13.72 -13.33 -2.63
N LEU A 264 -14.64 -13.94 -3.39
CA LEU A 264 -14.88 -13.58 -4.79
C LEU A 264 -15.37 -12.15 -4.93
N LYS A 265 -16.27 -11.70 -4.05
CA LYS A 265 -16.70 -10.30 -3.98
C LYS A 265 -15.54 -9.38 -3.63
N TYR A 266 -14.68 -9.76 -2.70
CA TYR A 266 -13.52 -8.94 -2.35
C TYR A 266 -12.52 -8.81 -3.52
N TYR A 267 -12.26 -9.88 -4.28
CA TYR A 267 -11.49 -9.76 -5.52
C TYR A 267 -12.17 -8.84 -6.56
N ASP A 268 -13.51 -8.91 -6.67
CA ASP A 268 -14.27 -7.98 -7.52
C ASP A 268 -14.02 -6.54 -7.10
N ASP A 269 -14.24 -6.24 -5.82
CA ASP A 269 -14.07 -4.91 -5.24
C ASP A 269 -12.62 -4.39 -5.42
N LEU A 270 -11.61 -5.26 -5.28
CA LEU A 270 -10.20 -4.93 -5.49
C LEU A 270 -9.84 -4.64 -6.96
N LEU A 271 -10.33 -5.44 -7.92
CA LEU A 271 -9.88 -5.43 -9.32
C LEU A 271 -10.72 -4.55 -10.24
N LYS A 272 -12.01 -4.40 -9.93
CA LYS A 272 -12.96 -3.65 -10.74
C LYS A 272 -12.62 -2.17 -10.90
N PRO A 273 -12.12 -1.43 -9.88
CA PRO A 273 -11.65 -0.07 -10.08
C PRO A 273 -10.51 0.06 -11.10
N TRP A 274 -9.80 -1.03 -11.38
CA TRP A 274 -8.72 -1.09 -12.37
C TRP A 274 -9.18 -1.69 -13.71
N GLY A 275 -10.49 -1.89 -13.89
CA GLY A 275 -11.08 -2.52 -15.07
C GLY A 275 -10.69 -3.99 -15.25
N TYR A 276 -10.32 -4.69 -14.16
CA TYR A 276 -9.81 -6.06 -14.15
C TYR A 276 -8.53 -6.29 -14.97
N LEU A 277 -7.92 -5.23 -15.51
CA LEU A 277 -6.68 -5.29 -16.28
C LEU A 277 -5.45 -5.83 -15.50
N PRO A 278 -5.35 -5.72 -14.15
CA PRO A 278 -4.27 -6.36 -13.40
C PRO A 278 -4.17 -7.88 -13.59
N ILE A 279 -5.28 -8.57 -13.94
CA ILE A 279 -5.28 -10.02 -14.23
C ILE A 279 -4.36 -10.35 -15.40
N LEU A 280 -4.13 -9.42 -16.32
CA LEU A 280 -3.22 -9.64 -17.44
C LEU A 280 -1.76 -9.70 -17.00
N GLY A 281 -1.42 -9.22 -15.79
CA GLY A 281 -0.09 -9.28 -15.20
C GLY A 281 0.01 -10.17 -13.98
N ILE A 282 -0.77 -11.27 -13.90
CA ILE A 282 -0.83 -12.21 -12.76
C ILE A 282 0.52 -12.48 -12.06
N PRO A 283 1.65 -12.75 -12.76
CA PRO A 283 2.91 -13.02 -12.06
C PRO A 283 3.36 -11.91 -11.09
N TRP A 284 2.96 -10.66 -11.34
CA TRP A 284 3.30 -9.51 -10.50
C TRP A 284 2.34 -9.30 -9.33
N LEU A 285 1.18 -9.96 -9.33
CA LEU A 285 0.28 -10.01 -8.17
C LEU A 285 0.92 -10.75 -6.98
N ILE A 286 2.03 -11.48 -7.19
CA ILE A 286 2.83 -12.07 -6.09
C ILE A 286 3.18 -11.03 -5.02
N MET A 287 3.37 -9.77 -5.41
CA MET A 287 3.69 -8.69 -4.46
C MET A 287 2.51 -8.34 -3.54
N ALA A 288 1.27 -8.55 -3.98
CA ALA A 288 0.09 -8.43 -3.13
C ALA A 288 -0.14 -9.69 -2.26
N GLY A 289 0.53 -10.80 -2.58
CA GLY A 289 0.32 -12.12 -1.98
C GLY A 289 0.34 -12.15 -0.44
N PRO A 290 1.36 -11.56 0.24
CA PRO A 290 1.42 -11.59 1.69
C PRO A 290 0.19 -10.94 2.36
N GLN A 291 -0.15 -9.71 1.97
CA GLN A 291 -1.30 -9.00 2.55
C GLN A 291 -2.62 -9.67 2.17
N LEU A 292 -2.74 -10.12 0.93
CA LEU A 292 -3.94 -10.79 0.46
C LEU A 292 -4.17 -12.09 1.25
N ALA A 293 -3.13 -12.86 1.55
CA ALA A 293 -3.24 -14.04 2.41
C ALA A 293 -3.69 -13.68 3.84
N ILE A 294 -3.08 -12.65 4.45
CA ILE A 294 -3.47 -12.15 5.78
C ILE A 294 -4.96 -11.78 5.83
N ASN A 295 -5.44 -11.05 4.82
CA ASN A 295 -6.82 -10.58 4.72
C ASN A 295 -7.81 -11.74 4.47
N LEU A 296 -7.48 -12.65 3.55
CA LEU A 296 -8.37 -13.74 3.16
C LEU A 296 -8.45 -14.83 4.23
N LEU A 297 -7.39 -15.08 4.99
CA LEU A 297 -7.40 -16.08 6.07
C LEU A 297 -8.11 -15.57 7.34
N SER A 298 -8.29 -14.26 7.47
CA SER A 298 -8.98 -13.67 8.62
C SER A 298 -10.49 -13.96 8.58
N SER A 299 -11.08 -14.19 9.75
CA SER A 299 -12.52 -14.24 9.97
C SER A 299 -13.18 -12.86 9.89
N GLN A 300 -12.42 -11.77 10.03
CA GLN A 300 -12.96 -10.41 10.06
C GLN A 300 -13.34 -9.89 8.67
N GLY A 301 -14.63 -9.57 8.49
CA GLY A 301 -15.14 -9.01 7.22
C GLY A 301 -14.47 -7.67 6.83
N GLN A 302 -14.06 -6.87 7.83
CA GLN A 302 -13.38 -5.59 7.62
C GLN A 302 -12.05 -5.71 6.87
N MET A 303 -11.32 -6.81 7.05
CA MET A 303 -10.08 -7.07 6.30
C MET A 303 -10.33 -7.48 4.85
N LYS A 304 -11.59 -7.72 4.47
CA LYS A 304 -12.03 -8.18 3.14
C LYS A 304 -12.93 -7.13 2.49
N SER A 305 -12.54 -5.88 2.67
CA SER A 305 -13.29 -4.70 2.25
C SER A 305 -12.32 -3.63 1.76
N ILE A 306 -12.67 -2.97 0.65
CA ILE A 306 -11.95 -1.81 0.14
C ILE A 306 -12.20 -0.53 0.93
N VAL A 307 -13.19 -0.57 1.83
CA VAL A 307 -13.45 0.45 2.84
C VAL A 307 -12.57 0.08 4.04
N MET A 308 -11.63 0.97 4.40
CA MET A 308 -10.54 0.88 5.41
C MET A 308 -9.12 0.81 4.80
N HIS A 309 -8.10 0.58 5.63
CA HIS A 309 -6.68 0.65 5.28
C HIS A 309 -6.05 -0.71 4.91
N TYR A 310 -6.75 -1.84 5.10
CA TYR A 310 -6.20 -3.20 4.96
C TYR A 310 -5.71 -3.55 3.54
N ASP A 311 -6.08 -2.76 2.55
CA ASP A 311 -5.70 -2.95 1.15
C ASP A 311 -4.39 -2.22 0.78
N SER A 312 -3.85 -1.42 1.70
CA SER A 312 -2.65 -0.59 1.48
C SER A 312 -1.52 -1.38 0.80
N MET A 313 -1.22 -2.58 1.29
CA MET A 313 -0.13 -3.42 0.76
C MET A 313 -0.53 -4.31 -0.42
N ILE A 314 -1.81 -4.39 -0.76
CA ILE A 314 -2.30 -5.08 -1.96
C ILE A 314 -2.15 -4.17 -3.18
N ILE A 315 -2.44 -2.87 -3.03
CA ILE A 315 -2.46 -1.88 -4.12
C ILE A 315 -1.13 -1.82 -4.90
N PRO A 316 0.06 -1.78 -4.28
CA PRO A 316 1.33 -1.81 -5.01
C PRO A 316 1.47 -3.01 -5.96
N GLY A 317 1.03 -4.20 -5.54
CA GLY A 317 1.05 -5.40 -6.37
C GLY A 317 0.07 -5.34 -7.53
N ILE A 318 -1.15 -4.83 -7.28
CA ILE A 318 -2.15 -4.59 -8.33
C ILE A 318 -1.62 -3.62 -9.38
N VAL A 319 -0.97 -2.52 -8.96
CA VAL A 319 -0.41 -1.52 -9.88
C VAL A 319 0.73 -2.11 -10.73
N LEU A 320 1.63 -2.91 -10.14
CA LEU A 320 2.66 -3.59 -10.93
C LEU A 320 2.04 -4.56 -11.94
N ALA A 321 1.07 -5.36 -11.51
CA ALA A 321 0.37 -6.29 -12.40
C ALA A 321 -0.35 -5.56 -13.55
N LEU A 322 -0.96 -4.41 -13.28
CA LEU A 322 -1.54 -3.55 -14.31
C LEU A 322 -0.49 -3.08 -15.32
N ILE A 323 0.63 -2.52 -14.87
CA ILE A 323 1.69 -1.99 -15.74
C ILE A 323 2.28 -3.11 -16.62
N PHE A 324 2.57 -4.27 -16.03
CA PHE A 324 3.10 -5.40 -16.80
C PHE A 324 2.03 -6.07 -17.68
N GLY A 325 0.76 -6.04 -17.30
CA GLY A 325 -0.35 -6.45 -18.16
C GLY A 325 -0.41 -5.62 -19.45
N PHE A 326 -0.31 -4.29 -19.34
CA PHE A 326 -0.16 -3.39 -20.49
C PHE A 326 1.07 -3.75 -21.33
N LYS A 327 2.19 -4.10 -20.68
CA LYS A 327 3.42 -4.49 -21.37
C LYS A 327 3.23 -5.77 -22.19
N TYR A 328 2.59 -6.80 -21.63
CA TYR A 328 2.34 -8.05 -22.33
C TYR A 328 1.40 -7.84 -23.53
N LEU A 329 0.37 -7.03 -23.37
CA LEU A 329 -0.52 -6.65 -24.47
C LEU A 329 0.18 -5.85 -25.57
N GLN A 330 1.15 -5.00 -25.24
CA GLN A 330 2.00 -4.31 -26.23
C GLN A 330 2.80 -5.30 -27.09
N VAL A 331 3.27 -6.41 -26.49
CA VAL A 331 3.98 -7.48 -27.23
C VAL A 331 3.02 -8.24 -28.14
N ILE A 332 1.82 -8.57 -27.64
CA ILE A 332 0.78 -9.28 -28.40
C ILE A 332 0.30 -8.46 -29.61
N THR A 333 -0.01 -7.18 -29.43
CA THR A 333 -0.45 -6.30 -30.54
C THR A 333 0.60 -6.19 -31.64
N THR A 334 1.88 -6.16 -31.28
CA THR A 334 2.99 -6.17 -32.24
C THR A 334 3.00 -7.48 -33.05
N LYS A 335 2.73 -8.62 -32.42
CA LYS A 335 2.62 -9.93 -33.09
C LYS A 335 1.47 -10.00 -34.08
N PHE A 336 0.32 -9.40 -33.75
CA PHE A 336 -0.89 -9.41 -34.60
C PHE A 336 -1.01 -8.22 -35.56
N LYS A 337 0.05 -7.41 -35.71
CA LYS A 337 0.07 -6.22 -36.59
C LYS A 337 -1.06 -5.20 -36.31
N VAL A 338 -1.57 -5.18 -35.07
CA VAL A 338 -2.55 -4.17 -34.61
C VAL A 338 -1.79 -2.90 -34.21
N ASN A 339 -2.37 -1.72 -34.46
CA ASN A 339 -1.77 -0.47 -33.98
C ASN A 339 -1.75 -0.44 -32.44
N LYS A 340 -0.57 -0.72 -31.86
CA LYS A 340 -0.38 -0.80 -30.42
C LYS A 340 -0.84 0.44 -29.67
N ASN A 341 -0.68 1.64 -30.23
CA ASN A 341 -1.03 2.87 -29.52
C ASN A 341 -2.56 3.01 -29.41
N VAL A 342 -3.28 2.74 -30.50
CA VAL A 342 -4.75 2.76 -30.51
C VAL A 342 -5.30 1.76 -29.49
N PHE A 343 -4.78 0.53 -29.50
CA PHE A 343 -5.22 -0.51 -28.57
C PHE A 343 -4.96 -0.15 -27.11
N LEU A 344 -3.77 0.37 -26.78
CA LEU A 344 -3.46 0.78 -25.42
C LEU A 344 -4.29 1.99 -24.97
N TYR A 345 -4.66 2.91 -25.88
CA TYR A 345 -5.57 4.01 -25.53
C TYR A 345 -6.99 3.53 -25.26
N LEU A 346 -7.50 2.56 -26.03
CA LEU A 346 -8.81 1.95 -25.76
C LEU A 346 -8.85 1.26 -24.38
N LEU A 347 -7.79 0.53 -24.02
CA LEU A 347 -7.65 -0.06 -22.68
C LEU A 347 -7.56 1.00 -21.59
N SER A 348 -6.85 2.10 -21.86
CA SER A 348 -6.76 3.22 -20.91
C SER A 348 -8.13 3.87 -20.70
N ILE A 349 -8.93 4.04 -21.75
CA ILE A 349 -10.31 4.55 -21.67
C ILE A 349 -11.18 3.61 -20.86
N LEU A 350 -11.10 2.29 -21.11
CA LEU A 350 -11.83 1.29 -20.34
C LEU A 350 -11.47 1.35 -18.85
N MET A 351 -10.17 1.39 -18.54
CA MET A 351 -9.66 1.50 -17.19
C MET A 351 -10.18 2.76 -16.48
N ILE A 352 -10.14 3.91 -17.14
CA ILE A 352 -10.66 5.19 -16.60
C ILE A 352 -12.16 5.12 -16.40
N PHE A 353 -12.92 4.54 -17.34
CA PHE A 353 -14.37 4.37 -17.21
C PHE A 353 -14.72 3.56 -15.95
N PHE A 354 -14.04 2.43 -15.74
CA PHE A 354 -14.23 1.62 -14.54
C PHE A 354 -13.84 2.39 -13.27
N ALA A 355 -12.67 3.04 -13.26
CA ALA A 355 -12.19 3.80 -12.12
C ALA A 355 -13.16 4.93 -11.74
N ALA A 356 -13.60 5.74 -12.72
CA ALA A 356 -14.54 6.83 -12.51
C ALA A 356 -15.92 6.32 -12.06
N ARG A 357 -16.40 5.23 -12.65
CA ARG A 357 -17.67 4.61 -12.25
C ARG A 357 -17.61 4.06 -10.82
N GLN A 358 -16.53 3.37 -10.46
CA GLN A 358 -16.37 2.86 -9.09
C GLN A 358 -16.21 4.01 -8.09
N ASN A 359 -15.46 5.06 -8.47
CA ASN A 359 -15.35 6.26 -7.65
C ASN A 359 -16.72 6.89 -7.39
N TYR A 360 -17.52 7.12 -8.43
CA TYR A 360 -18.87 7.71 -8.28
C TYR A 360 -19.77 6.96 -7.31
N HIS A 361 -19.68 5.63 -7.25
CA HIS A 361 -20.55 4.81 -6.40
C HIS A 361 -19.98 4.50 -5.02
N TYR A 362 -18.66 4.44 -4.86
CA TYR A 362 -18.00 3.87 -3.68
C TYR A 362 -16.92 4.77 -3.08
N SER A 363 -16.67 5.94 -3.65
CA SER A 363 -15.74 6.91 -3.07
C SER A 363 -16.22 7.39 -1.69
N PRO A 364 -15.30 7.74 -0.77
CA PRO A 364 -15.66 8.45 0.46
C PRO A 364 -15.99 9.94 0.25
N LEU A 365 -16.03 10.42 -1.00
CA LEU A 365 -16.31 11.82 -1.37
C LEU A 365 -17.79 12.12 -1.54
#